data_AF-A0A932ZX18-F1
#
_entry.id   AF-A0A932ZX18-F1
#
_cell.length_a   1.000
_cell.length_b   1.000
_cell.length_c   1.000
_cell.angle_alpha   90.00
_cell.angle_beta   90.00
_cell.angle_gamma   90.00
#
_symmetry.space_group_name_H-M   'P 1'
#
loop_
_entity.id
_entity.type
_entity.pdbx_description
1 polymer ?
#
loop_
_entity_poly.entity_id
_entity_poly.type
_entity_poly.pdbx_seq_one_letter_code
_entity_poly.pdbx_strand_id
1 'polypeptide(L)'
;LKSWVLGAVGRVLAEEHGIHSIHGACVEKDGAGILYIAPTGTGKSTSSYGLIESPRTRFHSDDWVYVRYTFETKDGRRVAPQAVKLAGGREIRGYRLFGWIGEHGAGHPDVVASGLDLANAAVSLPLRDLDLSRPIEAYAYTSEKVFYLRTNLVENFPPSAYQMLRSNMENVPNVTTAFLQTNGALLDDLVNVVRRAGGDVAAHFAGMADGEVRELLARLIAFDNARAMLDIARVLPADRVYSNPMEPARLGTVILLKRNFDDPVVLETLTPERFMGRLLLGETPEKKREIAYNAYRAVDDEVELGFVRALDQQARAERGGAFRIEHLYQLYAARPDVPETLEEEFALFHVMTQACRCYDLNTILTRDPLVADKKDAVALTMELIAYAVSAQHEVLLTLETYRQAIGR
;
A
#
# COMPACT_ATOMS: atom_id res chain seq x y z
N LEU A 1 -6.49 -8.78 16.85
CA LEU A 1 -6.92 -7.53 17.54
C LEU A 1 -6.54 -6.27 16.76
N LYS A 2 -5.23 -5.98 16.53
CA LYS A 2 -4.77 -4.78 15.78
C LYS A 2 -5.59 -4.52 14.52
N SER A 3 -5.61 -5.48 13.59
CA SER A 3 -6.25 -5.31 12.29
C SER A 3 -7.76 -5.09 12.38
N TRP A 4 -8.44 -5.68 13.38
CA TRP A 4 -9.88 -5.48 13.60
C TRP A 4 -10.18 -4.06 14.08
N VAL A 5 -9.36 -3.53 15.00
CA VAL A 5 -9.52 -2.16 15.51
C VAL A 5 -9.25 -1.15 14.40
N LEU A 6 -8.16 -1.32 13.65
CA LEU A 6 -7.85 -0.44 12.51
C LEU A 6 -8.93 -0.49 11.44
N GLY A 7 -9.49 -1.68 11.19
CA GLY A 7 -10.64 -1.88 10.31
C GLY A 7 -11.88 -1.11 10.76
N ALA A 8 -12.27 -1.26 12.03
CA ALA A 8 -13.43 -0.58 12.59
C ALA A 8 -13.25 0.96 12.61
N VAL A 9 -12.08 1.44 13.00
CA VAL A 9 -11.74 2.87 12.93
C VAL A 9 -11.80 3.37 11.50
N GLY A 10 -11.33 2.57 10.53
CA GLY A 10 -11.41 2.89 9.11
C GLY A 10 -12.84 3.23 8.65
N ARG A 11 -13.85 2.50 9.13
CA ARG A 11 -15.27 2.77 8.81
C ARG A 11 -15.73 4.12 9.31
N VAL A 12 -15.49 4.40 10.60
CA VAL A 12 -15.86 5.70 11.18
C VAL A 12 -15.15 6.85 10.44
N LEU A 13 -13.86 6.67 10.12
CA LEU A 13 -13.07 7.65 9.39
C LEU A 13 -13.60 7.91 7.97
N ALA A 14 -14.02 6.88 7.25
CA ALA A 14 -14.60 7.02 5.92
C ALA A 14 -16.01 7.65 5.98
N GLU A 15 -16.87 7.14 6.85
CA GLU A 15 -18.26 7.56 6.98
C GLU A 15 -18.42 8.98 7.53
N GLU A 16 -17.62 9.37 8.53
CA GLU A 16 -17.76 10.67 9.19
C GLU A 16 -16.85 11.73 8.58
N HIS A 17 -15.68 11.34 8.08
CA HIS A 17 -14.61 12.27 7.72
C HIS A 17 -14.08 12.13 6.28
N GLY A 18 -14.48 11.10 5.54
CA GLY A 18 -14.01 10.87 4.18
C GLY A 18 -12.53 10.50 4.13
N ILE A 19 -11.99 10.00 5.24
CA ILE A 19 -10.60 9.58 5.38
C ILE A 19 -10.53 8.12 4.98
N HIS A 20 -9.78 7.83 3.92
CA HIS A 20 -9.67 6.51 3.34
C HIS A 20 -8.63 5.66 4.08
N SER A 21 -9.04 4.50 4.55
CA SER A 21 -8.25 3.61 5.39
C SER A 21 -7.84 2.36 4.62
N ILE A 22 -6.57 2.29 4.19
CA ILE A 22 -6.10 1.32 3.21
C ILE A 22 -5.10 0.36 3.86
N HIS A 23 -5.32 -0.95 3.67
CA HIS A 23 -4.33 -1.99 3.98
C HIS A 23 -3.23 -1.98 2.91
N GLY A 24 -2.20 -1.18 3.16
CA GLY A 24 -1.17 -0.86 2.18
C GLY A 24 0.11 -0.35 2.82
N ALA A 25 1.11 -0.11 1.99
CA ALA A 25 2.38 0.49 2.41
C ALA A 25 2.60 1.78 1.65
N CYS A 26 3.27 2.75 2.24
CA CYS A 26 3.58 4.02 1.61
C CYS A 26 5.05 4.36 1.78
N VAL A 27 5.67 4.78 0.67
CA VAL A 27 7.06 5.28 0.62
C VAL A 27 7.06 6.54 -0.22
N GLU A 28 7.80 7.55 0.21
CA GLU A 28 8.08 8.72 -0.61
C GLU A 28 9.36 8.50 -1.41
N LYS A 29 9.35 8.86 -2.69
CA LYS A 29 10.53 8.95 -3.53
C LYS A 29 10.54 10.28 -4.26
N ASP A 30 11.65 11.01 -4.15
CA ASP A 30 11.84 12.30 -4.81
C ASP A 30 10.69 13.31 -4.53
N GLY A 31 10.16 13.31 -3.31
CA GLY A 31 9.04 14.18 -2.91
C GLY A 31 7.65 13.68 -3.31
N ALA A 32 7.53 12.53 -3.98
CA ALA A 32 6.26 11.93 -4.39
C ALA A 32 5.98 10.63 -3.61
N GLY A 33 4.81 10.55 -3.00
CA GLY A 33 4.32 9.36 -2.31
C GLY A 33 3.87 8.27 -3.28
N ILE A 34 4.27 7.04 -2.98
CA ILE A 34 3.94 5.80 -3.69
C ILE A 34 3.18 4.91 -2.72
N LEU A 35 1.91 4.65 -3.01
CA LEU A 35 1.06 3.75 -2.24
C LEU A 35 1.05 2.35 -2.87
N TYR A 36 1.38 1.33 -2.09
CA TYR A 36 1.29 -0.07 -2.49
C TYR A 36 0.05 -0.71 -1.89
N ILE A 37 -0.76 -1.35 -2.73
CA ILE A 37 -1.91 -2.17 -2.33
C ILE A 37 -1.68 -3.57 -2.88
N ALA A 38 -1.85 -4.59 -2.05
CA ALA A 38 -1.24 -5.88 -2.34
C ALA A 38 -1.87 -7.01 -1.53
N PRO A 39 -2.38 -8.07 -2.19
CA PRO A 39 -2.71 -9.33 -1.54
C PRO A 39 -1.51 -9.94 -0.83
N THR A 40 -1.76 -10.84 0.11
CA THR A 40 -0.71 -11.53 0.87
C THR A 40 0.25 -12.26 -0.05
N GLY A 41 1.56 -12.21 0.26
CA GLY A 41 2.61 -12.94 -0.47
C GLY A 41 3.05 -12.31 -1.80
N THR A 42 2.50 -11.17 -2.21
CA THR A 42 2.86 -10.50 -3.47
C THR A 42 4.07 -9.56 -3.38
N GLY A 43 4.67 -9.39 -2.18
CA GLY A 43 5.93 -8.64 -2.02
C GLY A 43 5.79 -7.17 -1.57
N LYS A 44 4.69 -6.79 -0.92
CA LYS A 44 4.46 -5.43 -0.40
C LYS A 44 5.59 -4.91 0.49
N SER A 45 5.87 -5.61 1.60
CA SER A 45 6.92 -5.18 2.53
C SER A 45 8.30 -5.24 1.86
N THR A 46 8.61 -6.29 1.09
CA THR A 46 9.89 -6.34 0.35
C THR A 46 10.07 -5.13 -0.56
N SER A 47 9.01 -4.68 -1.25
CA SER A 47 9.07 -3.53 -2.14
C SER A 47 9.17 -2.20 -1.39
N SER A 48 8.40 -2.02 -0.30
CA SER A 48 8.46 -0.81 0.49
C SER A 48 9.82 -0.62 1.15
N TYR A 49 10.42 -1.70 1.68
CA TYR A 49 11.75 -1.65 2.30
C TYR A 49 12.89 -1.61 1.29
N GLY A 50 12.78 -2.34 0.17
CA GLY A 50 13.79 -2.29 -0.90
C GLY A 50 13.95 -0.89 -1.49
N LEU A 51 12.85 -0.13 -1.64
CA LEU A 51 12.92 1.23 -2.15
C LEU A 51 13.63 2.21 -1.18
N ILE A 52 13.71 1.87 0.11
CA ILE A 52 14.46 2.67 1.10
C ILE A 52 15.97 2.60 0.81
N GLU A 53 16.47 1.60 0.11
CA GLU A 53 17.90 1.59 -0.28
C GLU A 53 18.20 2.61 -1.38
N SER A 54 17.20 3.04 -2.14
CA SER A 54 17.36 4.05 -3.18
C SER A 54 17.59 5.45 -2.58
N PRO A 55 18.42 6.31 -3.19
CA PRO A 55 18.59 7.69 -2.74
C PRO A 55 17.27 8.49 -2.77
N ARG A 56 17.17 9.48 -1.87
CA ARG A 56 16.03 10.42 -1.78
C ARG A 56 14.68 9.71 -1.60
N THR A 57 14.66 8.71 -0.72
CA THR A 57 13.42 8.02 -0.32
C THR A 57 13.17 8.14 1.17
N ARG A 58 11.90 8.23 1.56
CA ARG A 58 11.47 8.28 2.96
C ARG A 58 10.44 7.21 3.22
N PHE A 59 10.67 6.39 4.23
CA PHE A 59 9.69 5.44 4.69
C PHE A 59 8.55 6.16 5.40
N HIS A 60 7.30 5.88 4.99
CA HIS A 60 6.12 6.49 5.59
C HIS A 60 5.32 5.46 6.40
N SER A 61 4.89 4.35 5.79
CA SER A 61 4.12 3.32 6.52
C SER A 61 4.25 1.94 5.86
N ASP A 62 4.09 0.89 6.66
CA ASP A 62 3.82 -0.48 6.21
C ASP A 62 2.52 -0.95 6.85
N ASP A 63 1.83 -1.89 6.21
CA ASP A 63 0.55 -2.47 6.63
C ASP A 63 -0.68 -1.53 6.55
N TRP A 64 -0.65 -0.30 7.05
CA TRP A 64 -1.85 0.56 7.06
C TRP A 64 -1.55 2.04 6.75
N VAL A 65 -2.37 2.65 5.89
CA VAL A 65 -2.23 4.06 5.47
C VAL A 65 -3.58 4.77 5.54
N TYR A 66 -3.59 5.98 6.10
CA TYR A 66 -4.75 6.86 6.04
C TYR A 66 -4.55 7.90 4.95
N VAL A 67 -5.53 8.08 4.07
CA VAL A 67 -5.46 9.02 2.95
C VAL A 67 -6.57 10.05 3.08
N ARG A 68 -6.21 11.33 2.92
CA ARG A 68 -7.16 12.43 2.78
C ARG A 68 -7.11 12.97 1.37
N TYR A 69 -8.27 13.24 0.80
CA TYR A 69 -8.40 13.90 -0.50
C TYR A 69 -8.67 15.38 -0.31
N THR A 70 -8.01 16.20 -1.11
CA THR A 70 -8.02 17.65 -0.96
C THR A 70 -8.37 18.35 -2.25
N PHE A 71 -9.11 19.44 -2.13
CA PHE A 71 -9.37 20.39 -3.20
C PHE A 71 -8.41 21.57 -3.07
N GLU A 72 -8.02 22.15 -4.20
CA GLU A 72 -7.39 23.47 -4.20
C GLU A 72 -8.45 24.51 -3.88
N THR A 73 -8.08 25.51 -3.11
CA THR A 73 -8.84 26.75 -2.97
C THR A 73 -8.33 27.75 -4.01
N LYS A 74 -9.15 28.75 -4.35
CA LYS A 74 -8.77 29.81 -5.30
C LYS A 74 -7.56 30.65 -4.86
N ASP A 75 -7.22 30.62 -3.56
CA ASP A 75 -6.03 31.26 -3.01
C ASP A 75 -4.79 30.34 -2.96
N GLY A 76 -4.91 29.10 -3.45
CA GLY A 76 -3.81 28.14 -3.57
C GLY A 76 -3.61 27.22 -2.37
N ARG A 77 -4.40 27.33 -1.29
CA ARG A 77 -4.37 26.36 -0.18
C ARG A 77 -5.04 25.05 -0.53
N ARG A 78 -4.68 23.97 0.17
CA ARG A 78 -5.32 22.65 0.09
C ARG A 78 -6.25 22.42 1.28
N VAL A 79 -7.47 21.97 1.02
CA VAL A 79 -8.48 21.65 2.04
C VAL A 79 -9.05 20.27 1.78
N ALA A 80 -9.10 19.43 2.81
CA ALA A 80 -9.82 18.16 2.86
C ALA A 80 -11.22 18.39 3.43
N PRO A 81 -12.26 18.55 2.59
CA PRO A 81 -13.62 18.74 3.07
C PRO A 81 -14.14 17.45 3.71
N GLN A 82 -14.91 17.57 4.78
CA GLN A 82 -15.45 16.44 5.55
C GLN A 82 -16.99 16.45 5.59
N ALA A 83 -17.59 17.64 5.54
CA ALA A 83 -19.04 17.78 5.46
C ALA A 83 -19.46 19.08 4.75
N VAL A 84 -20.67 19.08 4.20
CA VAL A 84 -21.41 20.27 3.78
C VAL A 84 -22.82 20.25 4.38
N LYS A 85 -23.28 21.42 4.82
CA LYS A 85 -24.65 21.58 5.33
C LYS A 85 -25.53 22.23 4.28
N LEU A 86 -26.58 21.53 3.89
CA LEU A 86 -27.56 21.98 2.92
C LEU A 86 -28.72 22.71 3.61
N ALA A 87 -29.52 23.41 2.81
CA ALA A 87 -30.78 23.99 3.27
C ALA A 87 -31.69 22.89 3.86
N GLY A 88 -32.39 23.22 4.95
CA GLY A 88 -33.25 22.26 5.66
C GLY A 88 -32.53 21.32 6.64
N GLY A 89 -31.25 21.56 6.92
CA GLY A 89 -30.49 20.84 7.95
C GLY A 89 -29.96 19.47 7.52
N ARG A 90 -30.18 19.07 6.26
CA ARG A 90 -29.54 17.89 5.67
C ARG A 90 -28.04 18.12 5.54
N GLU A 91 -27.25 17.13 5.90
CA GLU A 91 -25.79 17.17 5.80
C GLU A 91 -25.31 16.06 4.87
N ILE A 92 -24.36 16.38 4.00
CA ILE A 92 -23.60 15.39 3.23
C ILE A 92 -22.21 15.35 3.85
N ARG A 93 -21.73 14.18 4.23
CA ARG A 93 -20.46 14.01 4.94
C ARG A 93 -19.74 12.73 4.51
N GLY A 94 -18.49 12.62 4.94
CA GLY A 94 -17.71 11.41 4.75
C GLY A 94 -17.37 11.14 3.29
N TYR A 95 -17.28 9.86 2.94
CA TYR A 95 -17.02 9.41 1.58
C TYR A 95 -18.03 9.93 0.55
N ARG A 96 -19.29 10.12 0.96
CA ARG A 96 -20.40 10.58 0.10
C ARG A 96 -20.19 12.01 -0.40
N LEU A 97 -19.38 12.79 0.31
CA LEU A 97 -19.14 14.19 0.01
C LEU A 97 -18.44 14.40 -1.32
N PHE A 98 -17.48 13.56 -1.68
CA PHE A 98 -16.68 13.76 -2.88
C PHE A 98 -17.51 13.61 -4.16
N GLY A 99 -18.33 12.56 -4.24
CA GLY A 99 -19.28 12.38 -5.33
C GLY A 99 -20.28 13.53 -5.41
N TRP A 100 -20.82 13.94 -4.26
CA TRP A 100 -21.76 15.06 -4.19
C TRP A 100 -21.13 16.39 -4.66
N ILE A 101 -19.90 16.72 -4.25
CA ILE A 101 -19.19 17.93 -4.71
C ILE A 101 -18.96 17.85 -6.22
N GLY A 102 -18.52 16.71 -6.74
CA GLY A 102 -18.28 16.52 -8.18
C GLY A 102 -19.54 16.74 -9.03
N GLU A 103 -20.69 16.26 -8.56
CA GLU A 103 -21.96 16.35 -9.29
C GLU A 103 -22.69 17.70 -9.09
N HIS A 104 -22.66 18.24 -7.87
CA HIS A 104 -23.55 19.33 -7.45
C HIS A 104 -22.81 20.60 -7.01
N GLY A 105 -21.51 20.54 -6.76
CA GLY A 105 -20.74 21.61 -6.11
C GLY A 105 -20.77 22.92 -6.90
N ALA A 106 -20.63 22.85 -8.22
CA ALA A 106 -20.68 24.04 -9.10
C ALA A 106 -22.04 24.76 -9.07
N GLY A 107 -23.14 24.02 -8.84
CA GLY A 107 -24.50 24.56 -8.74
C GLY A 107 -24.86 25.13 -7.37
N HIS A 108 -24.02 24.91 -6.35
CA HIS A 108 -24.28 25.30 -4.96
C HIS A 108 -23.12 26.12 -4.36
N PRO A 109 -22.72 27.26 -4.98
CA PRO A 109 -21.52 28.01 -4.61
C PRO A 109 -21.53 28.56 -3.17
N ASP A 110 -22.71 28.73 -2.57
CA ASP A 110 -22.89 29.30 -1.23
C ASP A 110 -22.99 28.25 -0.12
N VAL A 111 -23.05 26.96 -0.46
CA VAL A 111 -23.00 25.91 0.54
C VAL A 111 -21.63 25.93 1.21
N VAL A 112 -21.62 25.91 2.54
CA VAL A 112 -20.40 25.93 3.34
C VAL A 112 -19.91 24.50 3.57
N ALA A 113 -18.68 24.24 3.16
CA ALA A 113 -17.93 23.03 3.48
C ALA A 113 -17.10 23.25 4.75
N SER A 114 -17.15 22.27 5.65
CA SER A 114 -16.26 22.17 6.80
C SER A 114 -15.26 21.03 6.60
N GLY A 115 -14.03 21.22 7.01
CA GLY A 115 -12.97 20.21 6.88
C GLY A 115 -11.67 20.63 7.53
N LEU A 116 -10.56 20.10 7.02
CA LEU A 116 -9.22 20.35 7.54
C LEU A 116 -8.29 20.85 6.44
N ASP A 117 -7.35 21.73 6.76
CA ASP A 117 -6.20 21.97 5.90
C ASP A 117 -5.07 20.94 6.14
N LEU A 118 -3.97 21.06 5.41
CA LEU A 118 -2.79 20.18 5.56
C LEU A 118 -2.05 20.37 6.90
N ALA A 119 -2.25 21.49 7.59
CA ALA A 119 -1.74 21.73 8.93
C ALA A 119 -2.67 21.16 10.02
N ASN A 120 -3.77 20.50 9.64
CA ASN A 120 -4.82 19.98 10.51
C ASN A 120 -5.62 21.07 11.24
N ALA A 121 -5.61 22.30 10.75
CA ALA A 121 -6.50 23.33 11.25
C ALA A 121 -7.90 23.13 10.68
N ALA A 122 -8.92 23.35 11.52
CA ALA A 122 -10.30 23.34 11.09
C ALA A 122 -10.56 24.52 10.12
N VAL A 123 -11.19 24.21 8.99
CA VAL A 123 -11.55 25.21 7.97
C VAL A 123 -13.04 25.12 7.70
N SER A 124 -13.66 26.29 7.50
CA SER A 124 -15.03 26.45 7.05
C SER A 124 -15.04 27.46 5.92
N LEU A 125 -15.46 27.05 4.73
CA LEU A 125 -15.45 27.91 3.53
C LEU A 125 -16.62 27.59 2.62
N PRO A 126 -17.17 28.58 1.88
CA PRO A 126 -18.18 28.33 0.87
C PRO A 126 -17.57 27.60 -0.34
N LEU A 127 -18.32 26.71 -0.99
CA LEU A 127 -17.82 25.91 -2.12
C LEU A 127 -17.30 26.76 -3.29
N ARG A 128 -17.77 28.00 -3.44
CA ARG A 128 -17.22 28.96 -4.41
C ARG A 128 -15.73 29.26 -4.21
N ASP A 129 -15.18 29.01 -3.03
CA ASP A 129 -13.77 29.26 -2.74
C ASP A 129 -12.89 28.05 -3.09
N LEU A 130 -13.48 26.89 -3.35
CA LEU A 130 -12.79 25.76 -3.96
C LEU A 130 -12.62 26.00 -5.47
N ASP A 131 -11.45 25.66 -5.99
CA ASP A 131 -11.21 25.59 -7.43
C ASP A 131 -11.47 24.16 -7.92
N LEU A 132 -12.75 23.88 -8.22
CA LEU A 132 -13.19 22.57 -8.71
C LEU A 132 -12.66 22.22 -10.12
N SER A 133 -11.96 23.15 -10.79
CA SER A 133 -11.28 22.88 -12.07
C SER A 133 -9.89 22.28 -11.87
N ARG A 134 -9.33 22.38 -10.66
CA ARG A 134 -8.05 21.79 -10.30
C ARG A 134 -8.20 20.33 -9.93
N PRO A 135 -7.19 19.49 -10.20
CA PRO A 135 -7.22 18.10 -9.80
C PRO A 135 -7.31 17.99 -8.28
N ILE A 136 -8.05 16.98 -7.83
CA ILE A 136 -8.02 16.53 -6.45
C ILE A 136 -6.63 15.96 -6.16
N GLU A 137 -6.10 16.21 -4.97
CA GLU A 137 -4.84 15.62 -4.52
C GLU A 137 -5.05 14.73 -3.31
N ALA A 138 -4.35 13.60 -3.29
CA ALA A 138 -4.37 12.64 -2.19
C ALA A 138 -3.13 12.82 -1.31
N TYR A 139 -3.33 12.80 0.01
CA TYR A 139 -2.26 12.92 1.00
C TYR A 139 -2.34 11.76 1.99
N ALA A 140 -1.26 11.00 2.11
CA ALA A 140 -1.12 9.92 3.07
C ALA A 140 -0.64 10.44 4.43
N TYR A 141 -1.12 9.79 5.49
CA TYR A 141 -0.78 10.03 6.89
C TYR A 141 -0.48 8.69 7.56
N THR A 142 0.52 8.66 8.44
CA THR A 142 0.96 7.42 9.08
C THR A 142 -0.10 6.92 10.04
N SER A 143 -0.39 5.62 10.01
CA SER A 143 -1.32 4.98 10.95
C SER A 143 -0.69 4.65 12.29
N GLU A 144 0.60 4.34 12.29
CA GLU A 144 1.34 3.87 13.45
C GLU A 144 2.81 4.31 13.39
N LYS A 145 3.46 4.40 14.57
CA LYS A 145 4.89 4.69 14.69
C LYS A 145 5.74 3.44 14.93
N VAL A 146 5.12 2.41 15.50
CA VAL A 146 5.75 1.11 15.78
C VAL A 146 5.02 0.08 14.94
N PHE A 147 5.75 -0.53 14.01
CA PHE A 147 5.21 -1.42 13.01
C PHE A 147 5.28 -2.87 13.48
N TYR A 148 4.21 -3.62 13.24
CA TYR A 148 4.14 -5.05 13.54
C TYR A 148 4.55 -5.87 12.31
N LEU A 149 5.86 -6.12 12.19
CA LEU A 149 6.49 -6.61 10.96
C LEU A 149 6.81 -8.09 11.03
N ARG A 150 6.92 -8.74 9.86
CA ARG A 150 7.50 -10.08 9.76
C ARG A 150 8.99 -10.04 10.04
N THR A 151 9.46 -10.98 10.84
CA THR A 151 10.88 -11.08 11.20
C THR A 151 11.75 -11.55 10.03
N ASN A 152 11.16 -12.27 9.05
CA ASN A 152 11.84 -12.66 7.82
C ASN A 152 12.21 -11.49 6.89
N LEU A 153 11.79 -10.25 7.22
CA LEU A 153 12.32 -9.03 6.60
C LEU A 153 13.86 -8.98 6.69
N VAL A 154 14.45 -9.59 7.72
CA VAL A 154 15.91 -9.70 7.92
C VAL A 154 16.61 -10.38 6.74
N GLU A 155 15.95 -11.24 5.96
CA GLU A 155 16.55 -11.83 4.77
C GLU A 155 16.93 -10.78 3.71
N ASN A 156 16.13 -9.72 3.61
CA ASN A 156 16.32 -8.65 2.61
C ASN A 156 16.91 -7.40 3.24
N PHE A 157 16.70 -7.17 4.54
CA PHE A 157 17.19 -6.01 5.26
C PHE A 157 17.85 -6.41 6.59
N PRO A 158 19.02 -7.08 6.55
CA PRO A 158 19.62 -7.69 7.75
C PRO A 158 19.87 -6.74 8.93
N PRO A 159 20.23 -5.44 8.74
CA PRO A 159 20.40 -4.52 9.86
C PRO A 159 19.16 -4.36 10.76
N SER A 160 17.95 -4.66 10.28
CA SER A 160 16.75 -4.61 11.14
C SER A 160 16.78 -5.62 12.27
N ALA A 161 17.59 -6.70 12.16
CA ALA A 161 17.74 -7.72 13.20
C ALA A 161 18.13 -7.10 14.55
N TYR A 162 18.98 -6.08 14.55
CA TYR A 162 19.41 -5.39 15.77
C TYR A 162 18.24 -4.83 16.57
N GLN A 163 17.30 -4.13 15.91
CA GLN A 163 16.14 -3.57 16.58
C GLN A 163 15.07 -4.63 16.87
N MET A 164 14.87 -5.61 15.97
CA MET A 164 13.92 -6.69 16.18
C MET A 164 14.25 -7.54 17.42
N LEU A 165 15.52 -7.92 17.60
CA LEU A 165 16.00 -8.67 18.77
C LEU A 165 15.86 -7.91 20.09
N ARG A 166 15.69 -6.58 20.03
CA ARG A 166 15.49 -5.69 21.19
C ARG A 166 14.03 -5.25 21.35
N SER A 167 13.13 -5.87 20.60
CA SER A 167 11.70 -5.60 20.61
C SER A 167 10.90 -6.79 21.14
N ASN A 168 9.60 -6.57 21.33
CA ASN A 168 8.68 -7.66 21.57
C ASN A 168 8.54 -8.48 20.29
N MET A 169 8.90 -9.76 20.38
CA MET A 169 8.76 -10.74 19.31
C MET A 169 7.64 -11.72 19.62
N GLU A 170 6.97 -12.18 18.57
CA GLU A 170 5.86 -13.14 18.66
C GLU A 170 6.10 -14.30 17.70
N ASN A 171 5.86 -15.53 18.17
CA ASN A 171 6.01 -16.76 17.39
C ASN A 171 7.40 -16.99 16.77
N VAL A 172 8.46 -16.34 17.30
CA VAL A 172 9.85 -16.60 16.89
C VAL A 172 10.30 -17.93 17.49
N PRO A 173 10.51 -18.97 16.67
CA PRO A 173 10.78 -20.32 17.17
C PRO A 173 12.23 -20.46 17.66
N ASN A 174 12.51 -21.61 18.28
CA ASN A 174 13.87 -22.14 18.31
C ASN A 174 14.13 -22.91 17.00
N VAL A 175 15.36 -22.93 16.53
CA VAL A 175 15.73 -23.59 15.27
C VAL A 175 16.46 -24.91 15.53
N THR A 176 16.27 -25.86 14.63
CA THR A 176 16.97 -27.16 14.70
C THR A 176 18.33 -27.07 14.02
N THR A 177 19.25 -27.97 14.39
CA THR A 177 20.54 -28.12 13.70
C THR A 177 20.36 -28.36 12.20
N ALA A 178 19.33 -29.13 11.81
CA ALA A 178 19.02 -29.40 10.41
C ALA A 178 18.64 -28.11 9.64
N PHE A 179 17.90 -27.19 10.27
CA PHE A 179 17.56 -25.90 9.66
C PHE A 179 18.81 -25.02 9.48
N LEU A 180 19.67 -24.95 10.49
CA LEU A 180 20.92 -24.19 10.45
C LEU A 180 21.88 -24.70 9.36
N GLN A 181 21.93 -26.02 9.16
CA GLN A 181 22.73 -26.65 8.11
C GLN A 181 22.13 -26.38 6.73
N THR A 182 20.83 -26.58 6.56
CA THR A 182 20.12 -26.37 5.28
C THR A 182 20.24 -24.92 4.79
N ASN A 183 20.15 -23.95 5.70
CA ASN A 183 20.18 -22.52 5.36
C ASN A 183 21.58 -21.90 5.53
N GLY A 184 22.63 -22.72 5.56
CA GLY A 184 23.93 -22.27 6.01
C GLY A 184 24.50 -21.09 5.21
N ALA A 185 24.53 -21.20 3.88
CA ALA A 185 25.07 -20.16 3.01
C ALA A 185 24.33 -18.81 3.16
N LEU A 186 22.99 -18.84 3.28
CA LEU A 186 22.20 -17.64 3.54
C LEU A 186 22.58 -17.01 4.88
N LEU A 187 22.65 -17.82 5.94
CA LEU A 187 22.97 -17.33 7.28
C LEU A 187 24.38 -16.74 7.35
N ASP A 188 25.35 -17.33 6.64
CA ASP A 188 26.70 -16.78 6.51
C ASP A 188 26.73 -15.41 5.83
N ASP A 189 25.93 -15.21 4.77
CA ASP A 189 25.77 -13.90 4.13
C ASP A 189 25.15 -12.88 5.10
N LEU A 190 24.07 -13.25 5.79
CA LEU A 190 23.41 -12.37 6.76
C LEU A 190 24.34 -11.97 7.91
N VAL A 191 25.13 -12.91 8.45
CA VAL A 191 26.15 -12.63 9.49
C VAL A 191 27.16 -11.61 8.97
N ASN A 192 27.66 -11.81 7.76
CA ASN A 192 28.61 -10.87 7.14
C ASN A 192 28.02 -9.47 6.98
N VAL A 193 26.76 -9.36 6.56
CA VAL A 193 26.07 -8.07 6.39
C VAL A 193 25.91 -7.35 7.73
N VAL A 194 25.38 -8.01 8.77
CA VAL A 194 25.14 -7.34 10.07
C VAL A 194 26.44 -6.92 10.75
N ARG A 195 27.53 -7.68 10.57
CA ARG A 195 28.86 -7.29 11.07
C ARG A 195 29.45 -6.08 10.35
N ARG A 196 29.07 -5.85 9.09
CA ARG A 196 29.55 -4.74 8.26
C ARG A 196 28.60 -3.54 8.22
N ALA A 197 27.42 -3.63 8.81
CA ALA A 197 26.38 -2.59 8.79
C ALA A 197 26.79 -1.27 9.48
N GLY A 198 27.90 -1.25 10.22
CA GLY A 198 28.38 -0.09 10.95
C GLY A 198 27.53 0.25 12.19
N GLY A 199 27.97 1.27 12.95
CA GLY A 199 27.25 1.80 14.10
C GLY A 199 26.89 0.77 15.18
N ASP A 200 25.72 0.97 15.81
CA ASP A 200 25.22 0.11 16.89
C ASP A 200 24.93 -1.33 16.44
N VAL A 201 24.57 -1.51 15.17
CA VAL A 201 24.31 -2.84 14.58
C VAL A 201 25.60 -3.66 14.62
N ALA A 202 26.68 -3.15 14.02
CA ALA A 202 27.96 -3.86 14.04
C ALA A 202 28.50 -4.04 15.46
N ALA A 203 28.37 -3.03 16.32
CA ALA A 203 28.82 -3.09 17.71
C ALA A 203 28.09 -4.17 18.53
N HIS A 204 26.78 -4.34 18.32
CA HIS A 204 25.98 -5.37 19.00
C HIS A 204 26.44 -6.78 18.67
N PHE A 205 26.67 -7.07 17.38
CA PHE A 205 27.06 -8.41 16.93
C PHE A 205 28.55 -8.68 17.08
N ALA A 206 29.41 -7.66 17.21
CA ALA A 206 30.87 -7.81 17.30
C ALA A 206 31.33 -8.74 18.44
N GLY A 207 30.64 -8.71 19.59
CA GLY A 207 31.00 -9.53 20.76
C GLY A 207 30.49 -10.97 20.74
N MET A 208 29.65 -11.33 19.77
CA MET A 208 29.00 -12.64 19.69
C MET A 208 29.79 -13.60 18.81
N ALA A 209 29.80 -14.88 19.17
CA ALA A 209 30.37 -15.93 18.32
C ALA A 209 29.52 -16.12 17.06
N ASP A 210 30.13 -16.50 15.93
CA ASP A 210 29.38 -16.66 14.66
C ASP A 210 28.22 -17.65 14.77
N GLY A 211 28.40 -18.74 15.52
CA GLY A 211 27.31 -19.70 15.76
C GLY A 211 26.12 -19.09 16.50
N GLU A 212 26.36 -18.18 17.44
CA GLU A 212 25.32 -17.47 18.18
C GLU A 212 24.57 -16.49 17.27
N VAL A 213 25.29 -15.68 16.48
CA VAL A 213 24.67 -14.77 15.51
C VAL A 213 23.86 -15.55 14.48
N ARG A 214 24.40 -16.67 13.99
CA ARG A 214 23.73 -17.56 13.04
C ARG A 214 22.40 -18.06 13.61
N GLU A 215 22.39 -18.51 14.86
CA GLU A 215 21.17 -18.98 15.54
C GLU A 215 20.15 -17.86 15.70
N LEU A 216 20.57 -16.68 16.16
CA LEU A 216 19.68 -15.52 16.32
C LEU A 216 19.02 -15.13 14.99
N LEU A 217 19.79 -15.01 13.92
CA LEU A 217 19.27 -14.68 12.60
C LEU A 217 18.38 -15.79 12.04
N ALA A 218 18.75 -17.06 12.24
CA ALA A 218 17.95 -18.20 11.79
C ALA A 218 16.56 -18.20 12.43
N ARG A 219 16.46 -17.88 13.72
CA ARG A 219 15.18 -17.81 14.43
C ARG A 219 14.25 -16.75 13.83
N LEU A 220 14.79 -15.62 13.37
CA LEU A 220 14.01 -14.53 12.75
C LEU A 220 13.47 -14.91 11.37
N ILE A 221 14.04 -15.91 10.68
CA ILE A 221 13.63 -16.28 9.32
C ILE A 221 12.96 -17.66 9.25
N ALA A 222 12.98 -18.43 10.35
CA ALA A 222 12.52 -19.82 10.35
C ALA A 222 11.00 -20.01 10.26
N PHE A 223 10.21 -18.97 10.52
CA PHE A 223 8.75 -19.05 10.50
C PHE A 223 8.13 -17.80 9.88
N ASP A 224 7.37 -17.97 8.79
CA ASP A 224 6.81 -16.86 8.00
C ASP A 224 5.82 -15.96 8.76
N ASN A 225 5.25 -16.48 9.86
CA ASN A 225 4.33 -15.76 10.73
C ASN A 225 4.98 -15.29 12.04
N ALA A 226 6.31 -15.39 12.17
CA ALA A 226 7.03 -14.78 13.27
C ALA A 226 7.10 -13.27 13.10
N ARG A 227 6.78 -12.53 14.16
CA ARG A 227 6.57 -11.07 14.13
C ARG A 227 7.41 -10.34 15.16
N ALA A 228 7.72 -9.08 14.89
CA ALA A 228 8.42 -8.18 15.80
C ALA A 228 7.83 -6.77 15.74
N MET A 229 7.89 -6.04 16.86
CA MET A 229 7.46 -4.65 16.96
C MET A 229 8.63 -3.71 16.66
N LEU A 230 8.65 -3.08 15.50
CA LEU A 230 9.76 -2.25 15.04
C LEU A 230 9.41 -0.77 15.01
N ASP A 231 10.14 0.03 15.79
CA ASP A 231 10.15 1.49 15.62
C ASP A 231 11.14 1.83 14.51
N ILE A 232 10.61 2.11 13.31
CA ILE A 232 11.44 2.31 12.12
C ILE A 232 12.29 3.59 12.21
N ALA A 233 11.90 4.56 13.04
CA ALA A 233 12.70 5.76 13.28
C ALA A 233 13.98 5.49 14.10
N ARG A 234 14.11 4.29 14.68
CA ARG A 234 15.35 3.81 15.31
C ARG A 234 16.24 2.98 14.39
N VAL A 235 15.74 2.68 13.18
CA VAL A 235 16.45 1.88 12.17
C VAL A 235 16.97 2.79 11.07
N LEU A 236 16.14 3.74 10.63
CA LEU A 236 16.46 4.65 9.55
C LEU A 236 16.86 6.02 10.10
N PRO A 237 17.78 6.73 9.42
CA PRO A 237 18.07 8.12 9.71
C PRO A 237 16.81 9.01 9.65
N ALA A 238 16.78 10.10 10.41
CA ALA A 238 15.60 10.96 10.55
C ALA A 238 15.12 11.58 9.22
N ASP A 239 16.02 11.82 8.26
CA ASP A 239 15.72 12.30 6.92
C ASP A 239 15.18 11.22 5.98
N ARG A 240 15.21 9.95 6.39
CA ARG A 240 14.77 8.77 5.61
C ARG A 240 13.46 8.18 6.12
N VAL A 241 12.78 8.85 7.06
CA VAL A 241 11.56 8.37 7.72
C VAL A 241 10.62 9.51 8.07
N TYR A 242 9.32 9.25 8.03
CA TYR A 242 8.31 10.14 8.61
C TYR A 242 8.24 9.92 10.13
N SER A 243 8.67 10.92 10.91
CA SER A 243 8.64 10.87 12.38
C SER A 243 7.47 11.65 12.99
N ASN A 244 6.97 12.65 12.26
CA ASN A 244 5.75 13.37 12.59
C ASN A 244 4.54 12.67 11.94
N PRO A 245 3.62 12.08 12.71
CA PRO A 245 2.48 11.35 12.14
C PRO A 245 1.47 12.27 11.46
N MET A 246 1.56 13.58 11.72
CA MET A 246 0.70 14.59 11.13
C MET A 246 1.32 15.24 9.88
N GLU A 247 2.55 14.87 9.52
CA GLU A 247 3.19 15.32 8.29
C GLU A 247 2.60 14.53 7.10
N PRO A 248 1.97 15.20 6.13
CA PRO A 248 1.35 14.53 5.01
C PRO A 248 2.35 14.18 3.91
N ALA A 249 2.25 12.99 3.34
CA ALA A 249 2.94 12.61 2.10
C ALA A 249 1.99 12.76 0.89
N ARG A 250 2.28 13.68 -0.03
CA ARG A 250 1.48 13.83 -1.27
C ARG A 250 1.63 12.59 -2.14
N LEU A 251 0.54 11.86 -2.35
CA LEU A 251 0.52 10.70 -3.23
C LEU A 251 0.48 11.14 -4.69
N GLY A 252 1.40 10.59 -5.50
CA GLY A 252 1.37 10.75 -6.96
C GLY A 252 1.14 9.42 -7.69
N THR A 253 1.36 8.29 -7.02
CA THR A 253 1.34 6.96 -7.62
C THR A 253 0.72 5.94 -6.68
N VAL A 254 -0.12 5.07 -7.24
CA VAL A 254 -0.66 3.88 -6.57
C VAL A 254 -0.28 2.67 -7.39
N ILE A 255 0.28 1.65 -6.74
CA ILE A 255 0.72 0.41 -7.37
C ILE A 255 -0.05 -0.76 -6.74
N LEU A 256 -0.84 -1.44 -7.57
CA LEU A 256 -1.44 -2.73 -7.22
C LEU A 256 -0.41 -3.82 -7.48
N LEU A 257 0.04 -4.52 -6.43
CA LEU A 257 0.94 -5.65 -6.59
C LEU A 257 0.16 -6.93 -6.92
N LYS A 258 0.71 -7.70 -7.84
CA LYS A 258 0.31 -9.09 -8.08
C LYS A 258 1.52 -10.00 -8.18
N ARG A 259 1.24 -11.30 -8.13
CA ARG A 259 2.18 -12.33 -8.52
C ARG A 259 1.41 -13.38 -9.31
N ASN A 260 1.26 -13.12 -10.60
CA ASN A 260 0.58 -14.00 -11.52
C ASN A 260 1.57 -14.52 -12.56
N PHE A 261 1.98 -15.78 -12.43
CA PHE A 261 2.94 -16.41 -13.33
C PHE A 261 2.40 -16.70 -14.73
N ASP A 262 1.07 -16.63 -14.91
CA ASP A 262 0.40 -16.84 -16.19
C ASP A 262 0.29 -15.54 -17.02
N ASP A 263 0.63 -14.39 -16.42
CA ASP A 263 0.54 -13.07 -17.05
C ASP A 263 1.95 -12.51 -17.31
N PRO A 264 2.37 -12.36 -18.58
CA PRO A 264 3.71 -11.86 -18.90
C PRO A 264 3.85 -10.35 -18.72
N VAL A 265 2.76 -9.60 -18.49
CA VAL A 265 2.80 -8.16 -18.24
C VAL A 265 3.37 -7.94 -16.84
N VAL A 266 4.46 -7.17 -16.77
CA VAL A 266 5.18 -6.88 -15.52
C VAL A 266 4.85 -5.50 -14.96
N LEU A 267 4.52 -4.52 -15.81
CA LEU A 267 4.10 -3.19 -15.40
C LEU A 267 3.11 -2.63 -16.41
N GLU A 268 1.94 -2.19 -15.95
CA GLU A 268 0.96 -1.50 -16.79
C GLU A 268 0.34 -0.30 -16.08
N THR A 269 0.05 0.76 -16.83
CA THR A 269 -0.85 1.83 -16.38
C THR A 269 -2.28 1.31 -16.40
N LEU A 270 -3.00 1.50 -15.29
CA LEU A 270 -4.37 1.03 -15.12
C LEU A 270 -5.37 2.13 -15.46
N THR A 271 -6.38 1.78 -16.27
CA THR A 271 -7.60 2.59 -16.34
C THR A 271 -8.37 2.50 -15.01
N PRO A 272 -9.26 3.44 -14.70
CA PRO A 272 -10.08 3.37 -13.50
C PRO A 272 -10.85 2.05 -13.38
N GLU A 273 -11.44 1.53 -14.45
CA GLU A 273 -12.22 0.29 -14.45
C GLU A 273 -11.33 -0.93 -14.16
N ARG A 274 -10.13 -0.98 -14.74
CA ARG A 274 -9.17 -2.06 -14.45
C ARG A 274 -8.71 -2.00 -13.01
N PHE A 275 -8.38 -0.80 -12.52
CA PHE A 275 -7.96 -0.58 -11.14
C PHE A 275 -9.03 -1.08 -10.16
N MET A 276 -10.28 -0.67 -10.35
CA MET A 276 -11.40 -1.09 -9.52
C MET A 276 -11.65 -2.59 -9.58
N GLY A 277 -11.64 -3.18 -10.78
CA GLY A 277 -11.82 -4.62 -10.92
C GLY A 277 -10.70 -5.42 -10.24
N ARG A 278 -9.45 -4.94 -10.30
CA ARG A 278 -8.29 -5.57 -9.64
C ARG A 278 -8.43 -5.56 -8.11
N LEU A 279 -9.00 -4.50 -7.55
CA LEU A 279 -9.30 -4.41 -6.13
C LEU A 279 -10.36 -5.42 -5.67
N LEU A 280 -11.38 -5.70 -6.50
CA LEU A 280 -12.45 -6.67 -6.19
C LEU A 280 -11.95 -8.12 -6.12
N LEU A 281 -11.01 -8.53 -6.98
CA LEU A 281 -10.66 -9.95 -7.15
C LEU A 281 -9.41 -10.40 -6.37
N GLY A 282 -8.52 -9.47 -6.01
CA GLY A 282 -7.30 -9.67 -5.21
C GLY A 282 -6.77 -11.11 -5.11
N GLU A 283 -5.94 -11.54 -6.06
CA GLU A 283 -5.43 -12.92 -6.09
C GLU A 283 -4.03 -13.02 -5.47
N THR A 284 -3.85 -13.98 -4.55
CA THR A 284 -2.55 -14.33 -3.97
C THR A 284 -1.74 -15.22 -4.93
N PRO A 285 -0.42 -15.42 -4.70
CA PRO A 285 0.38 -16.32 -5.52
C PRO A 285 -0.15 -17.77 -5.58
N GLU A 286 -0.89 -18.19 -4.54
CA GLU A 286 -1.49 -19.53 -4.44
C GLU A 286 -2.88 -19.61 -5.09
N LYS A 287 -3.28 -18.57 -5.84
CA LYS A 287 -4.60 -18.41 -6.44
C LYS A 287 -5.74 -18.40 -5.40
N LYS A 288 -5.41 -18.08 -4.14
CA LYS A 288 -6.43 -17.79 -3.11
C LYS A 288 -6.93 -16.36 -3.31
N ARG A 289 -8.21 -16.16 -3.05
CA ARG A 289 -8.83 -14.84 -3.15
C ARG A 289 -8.77 -14.12 -1.82
N GLU A 290 -8.41 -12.85 -1.89
CA GLU A 290 -8.38 -11.90 -0.78
C GLU A 290 -8.95 -10.56 -1.26
N ILE A 291 -9.53 -9.79 -0.35
CA ILE A 291 -9.87 -8.40 -0.65
C ILE A 291 -8.57 -7.59 -0.59
N ALA A 292 -8.06 -7.17 -1.76
CA ALA A 292 -6.67 -6.69 -1.92
C ALA A 292 -6.32 -5.46 -1.08
N TYR A 293 -7.31 -4.64 -0.75
CA TYR A 293 -7.15 -3.35 -0.08
C TYR A 293 -7.54 -3.36 1.39
N ASN A 294 -8.23 -4.41 1.87
CA ASN A 294 -8.61 -4.49 3.28
C ASN A 294 -9.12 -5.87 3.73
N ALA A 295 -8.24 -6.87 3.85
CA ALA A 295 -8.61 -8.21 4.31
C ALA A 295 -9.11 -8.29 5.77
N TYR A 296 -9.05 -7.19 6.55
CA TYR A 296 -9.28 -7.19 8.00
C TYR A 296 -10.37 -6.21 8.47
N ARG A 297 -10.94 -5.38 7.59
CA ARG A 297 -12.02 -4.42 7.93
C ARG A 297 -13.27 -5.11 8.44
N ALA A 298 -13.47 -6.34 8.01
CA ALA A 298 -14.43 -7.28 8.52
C ALA A 298 -13.79 -8.66 8.40
N VAL A 299 -13.34 -9.19 9.52
CA VAL A 299 -13.37 -10.65 9.67
C VAL A 299 -14.84 -11.04 9.45
N ASP A 300 -15.11 -11.58 8.27
CA ASP A 300 -16.38 -12.17 7.87
C ASP A 300 -17.54 -11.19 7.59
N ASP A 301 -17.35 -10.18 6.73
CA ASP A 301 -18.52 -9.68 5.97
C ASP A 301 -18.87 -10.71 4.89
N GLU A 302 -19.55 -11.78 5.32
CA GLU A 302 -20.06 -12.83 4.45
C GLU A 302 -20.96 -12.26 3.35
N VAL A 303 -21.58 -11.09 3.58
CA VAL A 303 -22.42 -10.40 2.60
C VAL A 303 -21.54 -9.79 1.51
N GLU A 304 -20.50 -9.04 1.86
CA GLU A 304 -19.55 -8.48 0.88
C GLU A 304 -18.83 -9.58 0.09
N LEU A 305 -18.32 -10.62 0.79
CA LEU A 305 -17.68 -11.76 0.15
C LEU A 305 -18.65 -12.53 -0.75
N GLY A 306 -19.89 -12.75 -0.30
CA GLY A 306 -20.95 -13.39 -1.06
C GLY A 306 -21.30 -12.58 -2.32
N PHE A 307 -21.41 -11.26 -2.18
CA PHE A 307 -21.70 -10.33 -3.26
C PHE A 307 -20.59 -10.34 -4.32
N VAL A 308 -19.32 -10.20 -3.93
CA VAL A 308 -18.16 -10.26 -4.85
C VAL A 308 -18.05 -11.63 -5.52
N ARG A 309 -18.29 -12.72 -4.79
CA ARG A 309 -18.31 -14.08 -5.36
C ARG A 309 -19.41 -14.24 -6.40
N ALA A 310 -20.62 -13.75 -6.13
CA ALA A 310 -21.73 -13.79 -7.07
C ALA A 310 -21.43 -12.99 -8.34
N LEU A 311 -20.85 -11.79 -8.18
CA LEU A 311 -20.40 -10.96 -9.32
C LEU A 311 -19.37 -11.67 -10.18
N ASP A 312 -18.35 -12.28 -9.59
CA ASP A 312 -17.33 -13.01 -10.36
C ASP A 312 -17.89 -14.25 -11.06
N GLN A 313 -18.79 -15.00 -10.41
CA GLN A 313 -19.49 -16.12 -11.05
C GLN A 313 -20.30 -15.65 -12.25
N GLN A 314 -21.05 -14.56 -12.11
CA GLN A 314 -21.80 -13.96 -13.21
C GLN A 314 -20.88 -13.49 -14.34
N ALA A 315 -19.82 -12.75 -14.02
CA ALA A 315 -18.84 -12.26 -15.00
C ALA A 315 -18.22 -13.39 -15.82
N ARG A 316 -17.92 -14.52 -15.17
CA ARG A 316 -17.39 -15.73 -15.82
C ARG A 316 -18.44 -16.47 -16.63
N ALA A 317 -19.69 -16.53 -16.17
CA ALA A 317 -20.78 -17.14 -16.92
C ALA A 317 -21.10 -16.36 -18.21
N GLU A 318 -21.09 -15.03 -18.16
CA GLU A 318 -21.38 -14.18 -19.32
C GLU A 318 -20.27 -14.18 -20.38
N ARG A 319 -19.01 -14.38 -19.97
CA ARG A 319 -17.83 -14.27 -20.86
C ARG A 319 -17.10 -15.59 -21.13
N GLY A 320 -17.43 -16.68 -20.43
CA GLY A 320 -16.72 -17.95 -20.53
C GLY A 320 -15.21 -17.80 -20.30
N GLY A 321 -14.38 -18.36 -21.20
CA GLY A 321 -12.92 -18.26 -21.16
C GLY A 321 -12.34 -16.87 -21.44
N ALA A 322 -13.16 -15.87 -21.81
CA ALA A 322 -12.72 -14.51 -22.15
C ALA A 322 -12.98 -13.50 -21.00
N PHE A 323 -12.84 -13.94 -19.74
CA PHE A 323 -13.02 -13.09 -18.56
C PHE A 323 -12.11 -11.85 -18.61
N ARG A 324 -12.71 -10.69 -18.35
CA ARG A 324 -12.02 -9.39 -18.27
C ARG A 324 -12.34 -8.72 -16.95
N ILE A 325 -11.33 -8.17 -16.29
CA ILE A 325 -11.47 -7.60 -14.96
C ILE A 325 -12.34 -6.34 -14.96
N GLU A 326 -12.36 -5.61 -16.07
CA GLU A 326 -13.21 -4.44 -16.31
C GLU A 326 -14.69 -4.81 -16.30
N HIS A 327 -15.03 -5.99 -16.84
CA HIS A 327 -16.40 -6.46 -16.87
C HIS A 327 -16.93 -6.79 -15.47
N LEU A 328 -16.07 -7.28 -14.57
CA LEU A 328 -16.42 -7.46 -13.17
C LEU A 328 -16.82 -6.12 -12.53
N TYR A 329 -16.06 -5.06 -12.78
CA TYR A 329 -16.39 -3.73 -12.27
C TYR A 329 -17.65 -3.13 -12.92
N GLN A 330 -17.88 -3.37 -14.22
CA GLN A 330 -19.12 -2.94 -14.89
C GLN A 330 -20.35 -3.58 -14.26
N LEU A 331 -20.28 -4.89 -13.95
CA LEU A 331 -21.35 -5.58 -13.24
C LEU A 331 -21.54 -4.98 -11.85
N TYR A 332 -20.47 -4.78 -11.09
CA TYR A 332 -20.50 -4.10 -9.79
C TYR A 332 -21.23 -2.75 -9.86
N ALA A 333 -20.83 -1.87 -10.79
CA ALA A 333 -21.38 -0.52 -10.93
C ALA A 333 -22.87 -0.50 -11.35
N ALA A 334 -23.36 -1.58 -11.95
CA ALA A 334 -24.76 -1.70 -12.37
C ALA A 334 -25.67 -2.29 -11.28
N ARG A 335 -25.12 -2.78 -10.16
CA ARG A 335 -25.90 -3.41 -9.09
C ARG A 335 -26.52 -2.35 -8.16
N PRO A 336 -27.83 -2.42 -7.90
CA PRO A 336 -28.49 -1.53 -6.93
C PRO A 336 -28.32 -1.99 -5.47
N ASP A 337 -27.86 -3.22 -5.26
CA ASP A 337 -27.77 -3.93 -3.97
C ASP A 337 -26.32 -4.07 -3.47
N VAL A 338 -25.45 -3.14 -3.86
CA VAL A 338 -24.06 -3.10 -3.39
C VAL A 338 -24.06 -2.90 -1.85
N PRO A 339 -23.33 -3.73 -1.09
CA PRO A 339 -23.16 -3.51 0.34
C PRO A 339 -22.57 -2.13 0.62
N GLU A 340 -23.12 -1.40 1.58
CA GLU A 340 -22.72 -0.02 1.90
C GLU A 340 -21.21 0.09 2.20
N THR A 341 -20.61 -0.92 2.83
CA THR A 341 -19.16 -0.98 3.10
C THR A 341 -18.32 -1.00 1.83
N LEU A 342 -18.80 -1.71 0.81
CA LEU A 342 -18.14 -1.82 -0.47
C LEU A 342 -18.36 -0.54 -1.30
N GLU A 343 -19.55 0.06 -1.23
CA GLU A 343 -19.82 1.37 -1.83
C GLU A 343 -18.92 2.47 -1.23
N GLU A 344 -18.77 2.50 0.10
CA GLU A 344 -17.88 3.42 0.82
C GLU A 344 -16.44 3.37 0.30
N GLU A 345 -15.86 2.17 0.23
CA GLU A 345 -14.48 1.98 -0.22
C GLU A 345 -14.31 2.35 -1.69
N PHE A 346 -15.21 1.90 -2.56
CA PHE A 346 -15.10 2.15 -3.99
C PHE A 346 -15.37 3.60 -4.36
N ALA A 347 -16.19 4.32 -3.58
CA ALA A 347 -16.32 5.77 -3.70
C ALA A 347 -14.97 6.46 -3.42
N LEU A 348 -14.26 6.06 -2.36
CA LEU A 348 -12.95 6.65 -2.03
C LEU A 348 -11.83 6.19 -2.98
N PHE A 349 -11.86 4.96 -3.51
CA PHE A 349 -10.97 4.54 -4.59
C PHE A 349 -11.25 5.30 -5.88
N HIS A 350 -12.48 5.72 -6.14
CA HIS A 350 -12.81 6.50 -7.33
C HIS A 350 -12.17 7.88 -7.24
N VAL A 351 -12.19 8.51 -6.06
CA VAL A 351 -11.44 9.75 -5.82
C VAL A 351 -9.92 9.51 -5.95
N MET A 352 -9.42 8.35 -5.52
CA MET A 352 -8.00 8.00 -5.68
C MET A 352 -7.55 7.94 -7.14
N THR A 353 -8.33 7.32 -8.02
CA THR A 353 -7.98 7.21 -9.45
C THR A 353 -8.00 8.56 -10.17
N GLN A 354 -8.71 9.55 -9.61
CA GLN A 354 -8.66 10.93 -10.09
C GLN A 354 -7.43 11.70 -9.57
N ALA A 355 -6.91 11.33 -8.40
CA ALA A 355 -5.80 12.02 -7.73
C ALA A 355 -4.42 11.42 -8.04
N CYS A 356 -4.36 10.14 -8.41
CA CYS A 356 -3.10 9.39 -8.54
C CYS A 356 -3.02 8.67 -9.89
N ARG A 357 -1.79 8.46 -10.38
CA ARG A 357 -1.53 7.50 -11.46
C ARG A 357 -1.52 6.08 -10.89
N CYS A 358 -2.33 5.20 -11.46
CA CYS A 358 -2.49 3.84 -11.00
C CYS A 358 -1.75 2.85 -11.90
N TYR A 359 -1.03 1.91 -11.30
CA TYR A 359 -0.30 0.85 -12.01
C TYR A 359 -0.60 -0.52 -11.44
N ASP A 360 -0.52 -1.55 -12.29
CA ASP A 360 -0.41 -2.96 -11.86
C ASP A 360 1.06 -3.38 -12.02
N LEU A 361 1.64 -3.98 -10.98
CA LEU A 361 3.01 -4.46 -10.99
C LEU A 361 3.04 -5.96 -10.66
N ASN A 362 3.55 -6.75 -11.59
CA ASN A 362 3.65 -8.21 -11.45
C ASN A 362 5.05 -8.61 -10.96
N THR A 363 5.12 -9.15 -9.75
CA THR A 363 6.38 -9.51 -9.07
C THR A 363 6.92 -10.89 -9.49
N ILE A 364 7.03 -11.11 -10.80
CA ILE A 364 7.40 -12.39 -11.42
C ILE A 364 8.73 -12.36 -12.17
N LEU A 365 9.57 -11.35 -11.93
CA LEU A 365 10.83 -11.17 -12.68
C LEU A 365 11.79 -12.37 -12.57
N THR A 366 11.62 -13.24 -11.57
CA THR A 366 12.33 -14.54 -11.50
C THR A 366 12.04 -15.47 -12.69
N ARG A 367 11.05 -15.16 -13.54
CA ARG A 367 10.73 -15.89 -14.77
C ARG A 367 11.55 -15.41 -15.97
N ASP A 368 12.20 -14.26 -15.88
CA ASP A 368 13.13 -13.80 -16.90
C ASP A 368 14.41 -14.65 -16.83
N PRO A 369 14.79 -15.33 -17.94
CA PRO A 369 15.97 -16.19 -17.96
C PRO A 369 17.30 -15.46 -17.71
N LEU A 370 17.32 -14.13 -17.82
CA LEU A 370 18.48 -13.29 -17.54
C LEU A 370 18.55 -12.81 -16.08
N VAL A 371 17.58 -13.18 -15.23
CA VAL A 371 17.60 -12.86 -13.80
C VAL A 371 18.29 -13.99 -13.05
N ALA A 372 19.36 -13.66 -12.34
CA ALA A 372 20.23 -14.66 -11.72
C ALA A 372 19.59 -15.32 -10.50
N ASP A 373 18.95 -14.53 -9.65
CA ASP A 373 18.37 -14.98 -8.39
C ASP A 373 17.23 -14.06 -7.91
N LYS A 374 16.67 -14.35 -6.73
CA LYS A 374 15.59 -13.57 -6.13
C LYS A 374 16.01 -12.14 -5.78
N LYS A 375 17.28 -11.92 -5.40
CA LYS A 375 17.79 -10.60 -5.00
C LYS A 375 17.89 -9.69 -6.23
N ASP A 376 18.38 -10.23 -7.33
CA ASP A 376 18.39 -9.56 -8.63
C ASP A 376 16.96 -9.21 -9.09
N ALA A 377 16.01 -10.16 -8.95
CA ALA A 377 14.59 -9.90 -9.25
C ALA A 377 13.99 -8.75 -8.43
N VAL A 378 14.31 -8.67 -7.13
CA VAL A 378 13.84 -7.59 -6.25
C VAL A 378 14.47 -6.25 -6.67
N ALA A 379 15.76 -6.22 -6.96
CA ALA A 379 16.44 -5.01 -7.42
C ALA A 379 15.83 -4.45 -8.72
N LEU A 380 15.59 -5.33 -9.71
CA LEU A 380 14.93 -4.96 -10.97
C LEU A 380 13.48 -4.50 -10.75
N THR A 381 12.77 -5.08 -9.77
CA THR A 381 11.43 -4.62 -9.39
C THR A 381 11.49 -3.17 -8.85
N MET A 382 12.53 -2.82 -8.08
CA MET A 382 12.69 -1.45 -7.57
C MET A 382 13.01 -0.46 -8.70
N GLU A 383 13.82 -0.86 -9.67
CA GLU A 383 14.08 -0.08 -10.90
C GLU A 383 12.78 0.15 -11.69
N LEU A 384 11.92 -0.87 -11.81
CA LEU A 384 10.61 -0.73 -12.47
C LEU A 384 9.65 0.21 -11.73
N ILE A 385 9.63 0.16 -10.39
CA ILE A 385 8.83 1.11 -9.60
C ILE A 385 9.35 2.54 -9.82
N ALA A 386 10.67 2.74 -9.78
CA ALA A 386 11.28 4.04 -10.04
C ALA A 386 10.95 4.54 -11.47
N TYR A 387 10.98 3.66 -12.46
CA TYR A 387 10.55 3.95 -13.83
C TYR A 387 9.08 4.40 -13.86
N ALA A 388 8.17 3.64 -13.24
CA ALA A 388 6.74 3.95 -13.20
C ALA A 388 6.46 5.34 -12.62
N VAL A 389 7.14 5.71 -11.53
CA VAL A 389 7.00 7.01 -10.87
C VAL A 389 7.48 8.15 -11.76
N SER A 390 8.56 7.93 -12.52
CA SER A 390 9.12 8.93 -13.43
C SER A 390 8.35 9.06 -14.75
N ALA A 391 7.70 7.98 -15.20
CA ALA A 391 7.01 7.92 -16.47
C ALA A 391 5.93 9.00 -16.57
N GLN A 392 5.90 9.73 -17.70
CA GLN A 392 4.91 10.77 -18.00
C GLN A 392 3.88 10.32 -19.05
N HIS A 393 3.84 9.03 -19.36
CA HIS A 393 3.02 8.43 -20.40
C HIS A 393 2.44 7.10 -19.89
N GLU A 394 1.47 6.55 -20.63
CA GLU A 394 0.93 5.21 -20.37
C GLU A 394 2.02 4.15 -20.57
N VAL A 395 2.13 3.24 -19.60
CA VAL A 395 3.14 2.19 -19.58
C VAL A 395 2.49 0.85 -19.85
N LEU A 396 3.12 0.03 -20.70
CA LEU A 396 2.81 -1.39 -20.84
C LEU A 396 4.12 -2.14 -21.11
N LEU A 397 4.61 -2.86 -20.11
CA LEU A 397 5.87 -3.62 -20.18
C LEU A 397 5.60 -5.09 -19.86
N THR A 398 6.30 -5.95 -20.59
CA THR A 398 6.28 -7.41 -20.45
C THR A 398 7.65 -7.92 -20.02
N LEU A 399 7.75 -9.20 -19.65
CA LEU A 399 9.03 -9.88 -19.39
C LEU A 399 10.06 -9.69 -20.52
N GLU A 400 9.62 -9.46 -21.76
CA GLU A 400 10.50 -9.28 -22.93
C GLU A 400 10.97 -7.83 -23.11
N THR A 401 10.23 -6.85 -22.59
CA THR A 401 10.42 -5.43 -22.94
C THR A 401 10.85 -4.56 -21.77
N TYR A 402 10.67 -5.02 -20.53
CA TYR A 402 10.89 -4.20 -19.34
C TYR A 402 12.35 -3.76 -19.16
N ARG A 403 13.32 -4.63 -19.50
CA ARG A 403 14.76 -4.33 -19.40
C ARG A 403 15.15 -3.11 -20.21
N GLN A 404 14.67 -3.01 -21.45
CA GLN A 404 14.93 -1.86 -22.32
C GLN A 404 14.41 -0.56 -21.69
N ALA A 405 13.24 -0.60 -21.06
CA ALA A 405 12.64 0.58 -20.42
C ALA A 405 13.44 1.07 -19.21
N ILE A 406 14.07 0.16 -18.46
CA ILE A 406 14.94 0.50 -17.31
C ILE A 406 16.42 0.63 -17.68
N GLY A 407 16.77 0.55 -18.98
CA GLY A 407 18.14 0.76 -19.47
C GLY A 407 19.10 -0.42 -19.25
N ARG A 408 18.59 -1.65 -19.30
CA ARG A 408 19.34 -2.91 -19.07
C ARG A 408 19.52 -3.74 -20.33
#